data_AF-A0A7G5H5H7-F1
#
_entry.id   AF-A0A7G5H5H7-F1
#
_cell.length_a   1.000
_cell.length_b   1.000
_cell.length_c   1.000
_cell.angle_alpha   90.00
_cell.angle_beta   90.00
_cell.angle_gamma   90.00
#
_symmetry.space_group_name_H-M   'P 1'
#
loop_
_entity.id
_entity.type
_entity.pdbx_description
1 polymer ?
#
loop_
_entity_poly.entity_id
_entity_poly.type
_entity_poly.pdbx_seq_one_letter_code
_entity_poly.pdbx_strand_id
1 'polypeptide(L)' 'MHDPDSYEHVETTHSVKGQEIYVTTSFRGKNKFGAKALSKAEAVLDKSDGHVITLNFIE' A
#
# COMPACT_ATOMS: atom_id res chain seq x y z
N MET A 1 -5.02 -9.60 -4.45
CA MET A 1 -4.33 -9.82 -5.75
C MET A 1 -3.96 -11.30 -5.93
N HIS A 2 -4.15 -11.91 -7.10
CA HIS A 2 -3.81 -13.34 -7.34
C HIS A 2 -2.68 -13.56 -8.36
N ASP A 3 -2.34 -12.55 -9.15
CA ASP A 3 -1.30 -12.62 -10.20
C ASP A 3 -0.23 -11.54 -9.90
N PRO A 4 0.92 -11.88 -9.29
CA PRO A 4 1.96 -10.90 -8.98
C PRO A 4 2.48 -10.14 -10.21
N ASP A 5 2.53 -10.79 -11.38
CA ASP A 5 3.00 -10.18 -12.63
C ASP A 5 2.01 -9.12 -13.15
N SER A 6 0.80 -9.08 -12.62
CA SER A 6 -0.21 -8.06 -12.95
C SER A 6 -0.11 -6.79 -12.12
N TYR A 7 0.87 -6.68 -11.22
CA TYR A 7 1.10 -5.50 -10.40
C TYR A 7 1.37 -4.27 -11.28
N GLU A 8 0.59 -3.22 -11.04
CA GLU A 8 0.74 -1.93 -11.71
C GLU A 8 0.66 -0.85 -10.63
N HIS A 9 1.78 -0.17 -10.37
CA HIS A 9 1.82 0.96 -9.45
C HIS A 9 0.96 2.10 -9.97
N VAL A 10 0.14 2.70 -9.10
CA VAL A 10 -0.68 3.86 -9.44
C VAL A 10 -0.11 5.11 -8.79
N GLU A 11 0.03 5.10 -7.46
CA GLU A 11 0.51 6.25 -6.70
C GLU A 11 1.01 5.79 -5.33
N THR A 12 2.02 6.48 -4.81
CA THR A 12 2.39 6.40 -3.40
C THR A 12 2.44 7.81 -2.81
N THR A 13 1.69 8.03 -1.74
CA THR A 13 1.71 9.28 -0.98
C THR A 13 2.20 9.00 0.44
N HIS A 14 2.78 10.02 1.06
CA HIS A 14 3.17 9.93 2.46
C HIS A 14 2.88 11.26 3.18
N SER A 15 2.64 11.16 4.49
CA SER A 15 2.55 12.32 5.36
C SER A 15 3.25 12.01 6.69
N VAL A 16 3.74 13.04 7.35
CA VAL A 16 4.46 12.92 8.62
C VAL A 16 3.67 13.58 9.72
N LYS A 17 3.46 12.86 10.83
CA LYS A 17 2.77 13.37 12.01
C LYS A 17 3.53 12.94 13.26
N GLY A 18 4.24 13.88 13.87
CA GLY A 18 5.08 13.59 15.05
C GLY A 18 6.22 12.61 14.73
N GLN A 19 6.20 11.46 15.40
CA GLN A 19 7.17 10.36 15.23
C GLN A 19 6.68 9.27 14.28
N GLU A 20 5.59 9.51 13.57
CA GLU A 20 5.01 8.53 12.65
C GLU A 20 5.02 9.05 11.21
N ILE A 21 5.27 8.14 10.27
CA ILE A 21 5.13 8.34 8.83
C ILE A 21 3.95 7.51 8.37
N TYR A 22 2.96 8.15 7.78
CA TYR A 22 1.78 7.51 7.20
C TYR A 22 2.00 7.39 5.70
N VAL A 23 2.07 6.17 5.18
CA VAL A 23 2.28 5.87 3.77
C VAL A 23 1.03 5.22 3.20
N THR A 24 0.57 5.70 2.05
CA THR A 24 -0.50 5.10 1.27
C THR A 24 0.03 4.74 -0.10
N THR A 25 -0.12 3.49 -0.51
CA THR A 25 0.20 3.03 -1.87
C THR A 25 -1.05 2.47 -2.54
N SER A 26 -1.40 3.04 -3.68
CA SER A 26 -2.44 2.54 -4.57
C SER A 26 -1.79 1.76 -5.71
N PHE A 27 -2.32 0.58 -6.00
CA PHE A 27 -1.84 -0.28 -7.08
C PHE A 27 -3.01 -1.01 -7.73
N ARG A 28 -2.82 -1.46 -8.96
CA ARG A 28 -3.74 -2.40 -9.61
C ARG A 28 -3.13 -3.78 -9.67
N GLY A 29 -3.99 -4.78 -9.62
CA GLY A 29 -3.63 -6.17 -9.86
C GLY A 29 -4.87 -6.94 -10.30
N LYS A 30 -4.66 -8.06 -11.01
CA LYS A 30 -5.74 -8.99 -11.32
C LYS A 30 -6.25 -9.61 -10.01
N ASN A 31 -7.56 -9.49 -9.82
CA ASN A 31 -8.26 -10.17 -8.75
C ASN A 31 -8.49 -11.65 -9.11
N LYS A 32 -9.12 -12.40 -8.20
CA LYS A 32 -9.41 -13.84 -8.40
C LYS A 32 -10.33 -14.15 -9.60
N PHE A 33 -10.95 -13.14 -10.20
CA PHE A 33 -11.82 -13.26 -11.37
C PHE A 33 -11.13 -12.80 -12.67
N GLY A 34 -9.84 -12.50 -12.62
CA GLY A 34 -9.04 -12.08 -13.80
C GLY A 34 -9.21 -10.61 -14.20
N ALA A 35 -10.05 -9.84 -13.50
CA ALA A 35 -10.21 -8.41 -13.76
C ALA A 35 -9.14 -7.60 -13.00
N LYS A 36 -8.59 -6.56 -13.64
CA LYS A 36 -7.73 -5.58 -12.96
C LYS A 36 -8.58 -4.73 -12.01
N ALA A 37 -8.29 -4.79 -10.72
CA ALA A 37 -8.94 -3.99 -9.68
C ALA A 37 -7.94 -3.02 -9.05
N LEU A 38 -8.41 -1.86 -8.61
CA LEU A 38 -7.62 -0.91 -7.81
C LEU A 38 -7.66 -1.36 -6.35
N SER A 39 -6.48 -1.50 -5.75
CA SER A 39 -6.28 -1.86 -4.36
C SER A 39 -5.38 -0.83 -3.69
N LYS A 40 -5.47 -0.74 -2.36
CA LYS A 40 -4.70 0.21 -1.57
C LYS A 40 -4.06 -0.47 -0.36
N ALA A 41 -2.82 -0.13 -0.08
CA ALA A 41 -2.11 -0.50 1.14
C ALA A 41 -1.82 0.77 1.94
N GLU A 42 -2.11 0.74 3.24
CA GLU A 42 -1.81 1.81 4.18
C GLU A 42 -0.82 1.28 5.22
N ALA A 43 0.27 2.02 5.44
CA ALA A 43 1.27 1.69 6.44
C ALA A 43 1.52 2.88 7.36
N VAL A 44 1.74 2.58 8.64
CA VAL A 44 2.29 3.53 9.61
C VAL A 44 3.68 3.04 9.98
N LEU A 45 4.67 3.92 9.86
CA LEU A 45 6.06 3.63 10.16
C LEU A 45 6.56 4.53 11.27
N ASP A 46 7.46 4.00 12.10
CA ASP A 46 8.24 4.79 13.03
C ASP A 46 9.21 5.67 12.23
N LYS A 47 9.23 6.97 12.53
CA LYS A 47 10.03 7.95 11.81
C LYS A 47 11.53 7.84 12.12
N SER A 48 11.90 7.31 13.27
CA SER A 48 13.28 7.24 13.74
C SER A 48 14.10 6.19 13.00
N ASP A 49 13.50 5.04 12.70
CA ASP A 49 14.18 3.88 12.09
C ASP A 49 13.47 3.32 10.84
N GLY A 50 12.27 3.81 10.51
CA GLY A 50 11.48 3.34 9.37
C GLY A 50 10.81 1.99 9.62
N HIS A 51 10.73 1.52 10.87
CA HIS A 51 10.07 0.26 11.19
C HIS A 51 8.56 0.34 10.94
N VAL A 52 7.98 -0.71 10.38
CA VAL A 52 6.53 -0.78 10.13
C VAL A 52 5.80 -1.08 11.45
N ILE A 53 5.03 -0.11 11.94
CA ILE A 53 4.18 -0.24 13.12
C ILE A 53 2.86 -0.93 12.75
N THR A 54 2.28 -0.56 11.61
CA THR A 54 0.99 -1.11 11.15
C THR A 54 0.98 -1.20 9.63
N LEU A 55 0.37 -2.25 9.09
CA LEU A 55 0.13 -2.44 7.67
C LEU A 55 -1.29 -2.97 7.45
N ASN A 56 -2.08 -2.23 6.68
CA ASN A 56 -3.45 -2.57 6.33
C ASN A 56 -3.61 -2.67 4.82
N PHE A 57 -4.32 -3.70 4.37
CA PHE A 57 -4.71 -3.86 2.97
C PHE A 57 -6.21 -3.54 2.82
N ILE A 58 -6.53 -2.71 1.85
CA ILE A 58 -7.88 -2.30 1.47
C ILE A 58 -8.11 -2.79 0.05
N GLU A 59 -8.95 -3.81 -0.09
CA GLU A 59 -9.37 -4.42 -1.37
C GLU A 59 -10.81 -4.04 -1.72
#